data_AF-A0A956LAS5-F1
#
_entry.id   AF-A0A956LAS5-F1
#
_cell.length_a   1.000
_cell.length_b   1.000
_cell.length_c   1.000
_cell.angle_alpha   90.00
_cell.angle_beta   90.00
_cell.angle_gamma   90.00
#
_symmetry.space_group_name_H-M   'P 1'
#
loop_
_entity.id
_entity.type
_entity.pdbx_description
1 polymer ?
#
loop_
_entity_poly.entity_id
_entity_poly.type
_entity_poly.pdbx_seq_one_letter_code
_entity_poly.pdbx_strand_id
1 'polypeptide(L)'
;AQPHAATAMGLAVAADPSAELRVREATTRHFGVWREAEGGREKVFDSILSKDTLPSEGAPLVVERRYRPVHTVGHLRFLECTRLTDDGRPDGDLTPWQELRFPYDPALAGRPLDQVPIERTERRDEIVETYTHATDGTITVEITNAAADLRQRWVLGAMH
;
A
#
# COMPACT_ATOMS: atom_id res chain seq x y z
N ALA A 1 -38.78 18.10 8.01
CA ALA A 1 -38.49 17.10 6.97
C ALA A 1 -37.78 17.81 5.83
N GLN A 2 -36.54 17.42 5.56
CA GLN A 2 -35.77 17.82 4.38
C GLN A 2 -36.18 16.95 3.18
N PRO A 3 -36.04 17.47 1.96
CA PRO A 3 -35.57 16.66 0.84
C PRO A 3 -34.19 17.16 0.38
N HIS A 4 -33.24 16.23 0.33
CA HIS A 4 -31.91 16.44 -0.25
C HIS A 4 -32.03 16.64 -1.76
N ALA A 5 -31.43 17.72 -2.28
CA ALA A 5 -31.22 17.93 -3.71
C ALA A 5 -29.76 17.58 -4.02
N ALA A 6 -29.55 16.51 -4.80
CA ALA A 6 -28.31 16.25 -5.50
C ALA A 6 -28.63 16.22 -7.00
N THR A 7 -28.44 17.36 -7.66
CA THR A 7 -28.54 17.47 -9.12
C THR A 7 -27.19 17.07 -9.71
N ALA A 8 -27.12 15.90 -10.35
CA ALA A 8 -25.99 15.56 -11.21
C ALA A 8 -26.14 16.31 -12.54
N MET A 9 -25.29 17.31 -12.80
CA MET A 9 -25.15 17.89 -14.13
C MET A 9 -24.28 16.97 -14.98
N GLY A 10 -24.91 16.16 -15.83
CA GLY A 10 -24.22 15.44 -16.89
C GLY A 10 -23.73 16.43 -17.95
N LEU A 11 -22.42 16.67 -17.99
CA LEU A 11 -21.74 17.36 -19.09
C LEU A 11 -21.75 16.46 -20.32
N ALA A 12 -22.65 16.76 -21.26
CA ALA A 12 -22.57 16.23 -22.61
C ALA A 12 -21.41 16.93 -23.35
N VAL A 13 -20.22 16.34 -23.30
CA VAL A 13 -19.12 16.76 -24.18
C VAL A 13 -19.32 16.06 -25.51
N ALA A 14 -19.82 16.79 -26.51
CA ALA A 14 -19.67 16.42 -27.91
C ALA A 14 -18.18 16.55 -28.25
N ALA A 15 -17.43 15.45 -28.15
CA ALA A 15 -16.03 15.40 -28.50
C ALA A 15 -15.86 14.94 -29.95
N ASP A 16 -15.17 15.78 -30.71
CA ASP A 16 -14.54 15.51 -32.00
C ASP A 16 -13.90 14.10 -32.04
N PRO A 17 -14.20 13.25 -33.04
CA PRO A 17 -13.63 11.90 -33.14
C PRO A 17 -12.11 11.88 -33.39
N SER A 18 -11.45 13.03 -33.55
CA SER A 18 -10.00 13.15 -33.70
C SER A 18 -9.26 13.71 -32.48
N ALA A 19 -9.98 14.13 -31.44
CA ALA A 19 -9.38 14.58 -30.19
C ALA A 19 -9.26 13.41 -29.21
N GLU A 20 -8.09 12.75 -29.17
CA GLU A 20 -7.74 11.86 -28.06
C GLU A 20 -7.62 12.70 -26.77
N LEU A 21 -8.74 12.97 -26.12
CA LEU A 21 -8.75 13.54 -24.77
C LEU A 21 -8.27 12.44 -23.81
N ARG A 22 -6.95 12.33 -23.65
CA ARG A 22 -6.32 11.40 -22.72
C ARG A 22 -6.48 11.95 -21.30
N VAL A 23 -7.59 11.62 -20.65
CA VAL A 23 -7.77 11.87 -19.22
C VAL A 23 -6.80 10.96 -18.47
N ARG A 24 -5.82 11.58 -17.80
CA ARG A 24 -4.89 10.87 -16.91
C ARG A 24 -5.48 10.88 -15.51
N GLU A 25 -5.84 9.72 -14.99
CA GLU A 25 -6.23 9.58 -13.59
C GLU A 25 -4.96 9.59 -12.73
N ALA A 26 -4.76 10.71 -12.03
CA ALA A 26 -3.72 10.82 -11.00
C ALA A 26 -4.27 10.33 -9.67
N THR A 27 -3.48 9.58 -8.91
CA THR A 27 -3.87 9.13 -7.58
C THR A 27 -4.12 10.32 -6.67
N THR A 28 -5.33 10.44 -6.12
CA THR A 28 -5.74 11.60 -5.31
C THR A 28 -5.30 11.50 -3.84
N ARG A 29 -4.86 10.32 -3.41
CA ARG A 29 -4.44 9.99 -2.05
C ARG A 29 -3.05 9.39 -2.02
N HIS A 30 -2.41 9.46 -0.86
CA HIS A 30 -1.22 8.66 -0.57
C HIS A 30 -1.65 7.27 -0.09
N PHE A 31 -0.87 6.26 -0.45
CA PHE A 31 -1.01 4.91 0.07
C PHE A 31 0.28 4.48 0.76
N GLY A 32 0.17 3.89 1.94
CA GLY A 32 1.35 3.44 2.65
C GLY A 32 1.06 2.48 3.78
N VAL A 33 2.11 2.18 4.54
CA VAL A 33 2.10 1.16 5.58
C VAL A 33 2.72 1.70 6.86
N TRP A 34 2.09 1.40 7.99
CA TRP A 34 2.73 1.60 9.29
C TRP A 34 3.82 0.55 9.50
N ARG A 35 5.04 1.02 9.70
CA ARG A 35 6.18 0.21 10.12
C ARG A 35 6.46 0.47 11.60
N GLU A 36 6.66 -0.60 12.36
CA GLU A 36 7.19 -0.49 13.72
C GLU A 36 8.69 -0.17 13.60
N ALA A 37 9.09 1.01 14.08
CA ALA A 37 10.47 1.42 14.23
C ALA A 37 10.92 1.26 15.69
N GLU A 38 12.23 1.04 15.87
CA GLU A 38 12.88 1.13 17.18
C GLU A 38 12.25 0.24 18.28
N GLY A 39 11.97 -1.02 17.95
CA GLY A 39 11.46 -2.01 18.90
C GLY A 39 10.02 -1.77 19.36
N GLY A 40 9.17 -1.19 18.51
CA GLY A 40 7.74 -0.95 18.77
C GLY A 40 7.45 0.34 19.55
N ARG A 41 8.47 1.19 19.77
CA ARG A 41 8.33 2.48 20.47
C ARG A 41 7.90 3.61 19.55
N GLU A 42 8.17 3.51 18.26
CA GLU A 42 7.81 4.52 17.29
C GLU A 42 7.20 3.87 16.05
N LYS A 43 6.08 4.40 15.57
CA LYS A 43 5.46 3.96 14.32
C LYS A 43 5.84 4.95 13.24
N VAL A 44 6.54 4.48 12.22
CA VAL A 44 6.90 5.28 11.04
C VAL A 44 5.98 4.90 9.91
N PHE A 45 5.46 5.90 9.22
CA PHE A 45 4.67 5.67 8.03
C PHE A 45 5.61 5.61 6.82
N ASP A 46 5.61 4.49 6.11
CA ASP A 46 6.28 4.37 4.81
C ASP A 46 5.24 4.63 3.72
N SER A 47 5.34 5.81 3.10
CA SER A 47 4.56 6.16 1.91
C SER A 47 5.06 5.33 0.73
N ILE A 48 4.23 4.39 0.28
CA ILE A 48 4.54 3.49 -0.84
C ILE A 48 4.18 4.16 -2.17
N LEU A 49 2.97 4.71 -2.26
CA LEU A 49 2.50 5.46 -3.41
C LEU A 49 2.23 6.89 -2.98
N SER A 50 2.89 7.84 -3.64
CA SER A 50 2.62 9.25 -3.40
C SER A 50 1.42 9.70 -4.22
N LYS A 51 0.61 10.57 -3.62
CA LYS A 51 -0.33 11.40 -4.36
C LYS A 51 0.37 12.05 -5.58
N ASP A 52 -0.36 12.20 -6.67
CA ASP A 52 0.12 12.76 -7.95
C ASP A 52 1.14 11.90 -8.71
N THR A 53 1.43 10.67 -8.25
CA THR A 53 2.23 9.73 -9.03
C THR A 53 1.39 9.20 -10.19
N LEU A 54 1.72 9.62 -11.40
CA LEU A 54 1.10 9.12 -12.62
C LEU A 54 1.78 7.80 -13.02
N PRO A 55 1.03 6.69 -13.18
CA PRO A 55 1.55 5.53 -13.90
C PRO A 55 2.00 5.95 -15.30
N SER A 56 3.05 5.32 -15.82
CA SER A 56 3.38 5.42 -17.24
C SER A 56 2.18 4.92 -18.06
N GLU A 57 1.91 5.50 -19.24
CA GLU A 57 0.75 5.13 -20.05
C GLU A 57 0.67 3.62 -20.26
N GLY A 58 -0.45 3.02 -19.82
CA GLY A 58 -0.72 1.59 -19.98
C GLY A 58 0.17 0.64 -19.18
N ALA A 59 1.02 1.14 -18.28
CA ALA A 59 1.91 0.32 -17.48
C ALA A 59 1.65 0.48 -15.97
N PRO A 60 1.71 -0.61 -15.19
CA PRO A 60 1.56 -0.54 -13.75
C PRO A 60 2.75 0.21 -13.12
N LEU A 61 2.48 0.93 -12.03
CA LEU A 61 3.52 1.49 -11.19
C LEU A 61 4.02 0.40 -10.22
N VAL A 62 5.33 0.19 -10.18
CA VAL A 62 5.97 -0.80 -9.29
C VAL A 62 6.90 -0.10 -8.32
N VAL A 63 6.74 -0.40 -7.03
CA VAL A 63 7.57 0.13 -5.95
C VAL A 63 8.13 -1.03 -5.15
N GLU A 64 9.43 -1.00 -4.90
CA GLU A 64 10.13 -2.07 -4.18
C GLU A 64 10.73 -1.54 -2.88
N ARG A 65 10.73 -2.39 -1.85
CA ARG A 65 11.45 -2.17 -0.59
C ARG A 65 12.30 -3.41 -0.31
N ARG A 66 13.58 -3.20 0.02
CA ARG A 66 14.50 -4.25 0.48
C ARG A 66 15.01 -3.90 1.86
N TYR A 67 14.92 -4.83 2.81
CA TYR A 67 15.43 -4.61 4.17
C TYR A 67 15.68 -5.92 4.90
N ARG A 68 16.36 -5.82 6.05
CA ARG A 68 16.50 -6.93 7.01
C ARG A 68 15.52 -6.72 8.16
N PRO A 69 14.67 -7.70 8.47
CA PRO A 69 13.65 -7.53 9.50
C PRO A 69 14.29 -7.57 10.88
N VAL A 70 13.78 -6.76 11.79
CA VAL A 70 14.19 -6.77 13.21
C VAL A 70 13.23 -7.55 14.11
N HIS A 71 12.18 -8.12 13.52
CA HIS A 71 11.15 -8.91 14.20
C HIS A 71 10.94 -10.28 13.53
N THR A 72 10.38 -11.25 14.27
CA THR A 72 10.06 -12.60 13.77
C THR A 72 8.87 -12.62 12.81
N VAL A 73 7.95 -11.66 12.94
CA VAL A 73 6.75 -11.50 12.11
C VAL A 73 6.68 -10.06 11.62
N GLY A 74 6.40 -9.88 10.33
CA GLY A 74 6.02 -8.61 9.76
C GLY A 74 4.55 -8.33 10.03
N HIS A 75 4.24 -7.20 10.66
CA HIS A 75 2.86 -6.76 10.90
C HIS A 75 2.62 -5.48 10.11
N LEU A 76 1.99 -5.62 8.95
CA LEU A 76 1.83 -4.53 7.98
C LEU A 76 0.39 -4.02 8.03
N ARG A 77 0.21 -2.78 8.49
CA ARG A 77 -1.11 -2.12 8.51
C ARG A 77 -1.15 -1.04 7.45
N PHE A 78 -1.90 -1.30 6.39
CA PHE A 78 -2.01 -0.40 5.27
C PHE A 78 -3.08 0.67 5.54
N LEU A 79 -2.91 1.84 4.93
CA LEU A 79 -3.92 2.90 4.92
C LEU A 79 -3.70 3.85 3.76
N GLU A 80 -4.73 4.64 3.49
CA GLU A 80 -4.64 5.83 2.65
C GLU A 80 -4.79 7.10 3.48
N CYS A 81 -4.13 8.17 3.04
CA CYS A 81 -4.31 9.50 3.61
C CYS A 81 -4.34 10.58 2.53
N THR A 82 -5.08 11.66 2.78
CA THR A 82 -5.16 12.78 1.84
C THR A 82 -3.92 13.67 1.84
N ARG A 83 -3.14 13.65 2.92
CA ARG A 83 -1.97 14.51 3.11
C ARG A 83 -0.91 13.80 3.95
N LEU A 84 0.34 14.21 3.75
CA LEU A 84 1.45 13.93 4.65
C LEU A 84 1.85 15.22 5.36
N THR A 85 2.24 15.13 6.63
CA THR A 85 2.92 16.22 7.34
C THR A 85 4.34 16.41 6.81
N ASP A 86 5.00 17.50 7.21
CA ASP A 86 6.39 17.78 6.81
C ASP A 86 7.37 16.68 7.29
N ASP A 87 7.04 15.99 8.39
CA ASP A 87 7.79 14.84 8.92
C ASP A 87 7.32 13.48 8.34
N GLY A 88 6.48 13.49 7.30
CA GLY A 88 6.08 12.30 6.54
C GLY A 88 5.00 11.44 7.19
N ARG A 89 4.32 11.94 8.24
CA ARG A 89 3.23 11.23 8.92
C ARG A 89 1.92 11.42 8.14
N PRO A 90 1.03 10.41 8.13
CA PRO A 90 -0.26 10.52 7.48
C PRO A 90 -1.17 11.49 8.24
N ASP A 91 -1.83 12.38 7.50
CA ASP A 91 -2.71 13.42 8.03
C ASP A 91 -3.92 13.68 7.11
N GLY A 92 -4.89 14.44 7.62
CA GLY A 92 -6.17 14.67 6.97
C GLY A 92 -7.11 13.48 7.11
N ASP A 93 -7.82 13.12 6.04
CA ASP A 93 -8.71 11.96 6.06
C ASP A 93 -7.91 10.66 5.88
N LEU A 94 -8.05 9.78 6.87
CA LEU A 94 -7.34 8.50 6.99
C LEU A 94 -8.31 7.35 6.76
N THR A 95 -8.01 6.49 5.79
CA THR A 95 -8.81 5.30 5.49
C THR A 95 -7.96 4.06 5.73
N PRO A 96 -8.21 3.28 6.81
CA PRO A 96 -7.52 2.02 7.04
C PRO A 96 -7.81 1.02 5.92
N TRP A 97 -6.78 0.26 5.55
CA TRP A 97 -6.86 -0.84 4.61
C TRP A 97 -6.56 -2.15 5.33
N GLN A 98 -6.30 -3.22 4.57
CA GLN A 98 -5.99 -4.53 5.11
C GLN A 98 -4.78 -4.50 6.07
N GLU A 99 -4.83 -5.40 7.03
CA GLU A 99 -3.73 -5.73 7.92
C GLU A 99 -3.19 -7.11 7.53
N LEU A 100 -1.89 -7.18 7.25
CA LEU A 100 -1.22 -8.41 6.83
C LEU A 100 -0.17 -8.84 7.85
N ARG A 101 0.05 -10.16 7.92
CA ARG A 101 1.17 -10.76 8.65
C ARG A 101 2.00 -11.62 7.71
N PHE A 102 3.31 -11.42 7.72
CA PHE A 102 4.27 -12.25 6.98
C PHE A 102 5.28 -12.88 7.94
N PRO A 103 5.59 -14.18 7.82
CA PRO A 103 6.54 -14.84 8.69
C PRO A 103 7.97 -14.52 8.23
N TYR A 104 8.58 -13.45 8.75
CA TYR A 104 10.01 -13.20 8.55
C TYR A 104 10.85 -14.35 9.10
N ASP A 105 10.31 -15.10 10.07
CA ASP A 105 10.83 -16.38 10.52
C ASP A 105 10.29 -17.53 9.69
N PRO A 106 11.12 -18.20 8.89
CA PRO A 106 10.69 -19.37 8.14
C PRO A 106 10.10 -20.47 9.03
N ALA A 107 10.52 -20.57 10.30
CA ALA A 107 9.96 -21.53 11.25
C ALA A 107 8.51 -21.22 11.68
N LEU A 108 8.02 -20.02 11.36
CA LEU A 108 6.62 -19.59 11.56
C LEU A 108 5.76 -19.76 10.31
N ALA A 109 6.34 -20.17 9.17
CA ALA A 109 5.59 -20.43 7.96
C ALA A 109 4.47 -21.46 8.22
N GLY A 110 3.25 -21.16 7.74
CA GLY A 110 2.07 -22.01 7.91
C GLY A 110 1.40 -21.95 9.29
N ARG A 111 1.92 -21.16 10.25
CA ARG A 111 1.28 -20.96 11.56
C ARG A 111 0.24 -19.83 11.53
N PRO A 112 -0.75 -19.83 12.44
CA PRO A 112 -1.64 -18.69 12.64
C PRO A 112 -0.87 -17.51 13.26
N LEU A 113 -0.33 -16.63 12.42
CA LEU A 113 0.57 -15.54 12.85
C LEU A 113 -0.09 -14.49 13.75
N ASP A 114 -1.42 -14.41 13.74
CA ASP A 114 -2.22 -13.60 14.66
C ASP A 114 -2.14 -14.08 16.11
N GLN A 115 -1.75 -15.35 16.33
CA GLN A 115 -1.61 -15.98 17.64
C GLN A 115 -0.16 -16.12 18.08
N VAL A 116 0.80 -15.73 17.23
CA VAL A 116 2.23 -15.81 17.52
C VAL A 116 2.72 -14.47 18.09
N PRO A 117 3.42 -14.47 19.25
CA PRO A 117 4.07 -13.28 19.75
C PRO A 117 5.08 -12.71 18.74
N ILE A 118 5.04 -11.40 18.51
CA ILE A 118 6.04 -10.71 17.69
C ILE A 118 7.28 -10.47 18.55
N GLU A 119 8.36 -11.18 18.23
CA GLU A 119 9.62 -11.11 18.98
C GLU A 119 10.69 -10.42 18.14
N ARG A 120 11.75 -9.92 18.77
CA ARG A 120 12.92 -9.42 18.04
C ARG A 120 13.67 -10.58 17.40
N THR A 121 14.28 -10.33 16.25
CA THR A 121 15.15 -11.31 15.59
C THR A 121 16.47 -10.68 15.20
N GLU A 122 17.53 -11.50 15.25
CA GLU A 122 18.87 -11.15 14.74
C GLU A 122 19.11 -11.74 13.34
N ARG A 123 18.06 -12.28 12.71
CA ARG A 123 18.15 -12.82 11.35
C ARG A 123 18.57 -11.74 10.37
N ARG A 124 19.28 -12.18 9.33
CA ARG A 124 19.86 -11.31 8.30
C ARG A 124 19.30 -11.57 6.90
N ASP A 125 18.36 -12.50 6.79
CA ASP A 125 17.60 -12.77 5.58
C ASP A 125 17.04 -11.45 5.05
N GLU A 126 17.23 -11.22 3.75
CA GLU A 126 16.67 -10.05 3.10
C GLU A 126 15.21 -10.30 2.75
N ILE A 127 14.36 -9.34 3.11
CA ILE A 127 12.97 -9.29 2.73
C ILE A 127 12.82 -8.29 1.60
N VAL A 128 12.14 -8.72 0.53
CA VAL A 128 11.75 -7.85 -0.58
C VAL A 128 10.23 -7.75 -0.60
N GLU A 129 9.73 -6.52 -0.48
CA GLU A 129 8.32 -6.19 -0.73
C GLU A 129 8.22 -5.53 -2.11
N THR A 130 7.41 -6.08 -3.00
CA THR A 130 7.10 -5.53 -4.32
C THR A 130 5.64 -5.13 -4.36
N TYR A 131 5.40 -3.82 -4.37
CA TYR A 131 4.09 -3.21 -4.52
C TYR A 131 3.83 -2.94 -6.00
N THR A 132 2.62 -3.24 -6.44
CA THR A 132 2.17 -2.95 -7.81
C THR A 132 0.84 -2.23 -7.74
N HIS A 133 0.80 -1.02 -8.30
CA HIS A 133 -0.43 -0.30 -8.60
C HIS A 133 -0.76 -0.52 -10.07
N ALA A 134 -1.75 -1.36 -10.33
CA ALA A 134 -2.20 -1.72 -11.65
C ALA A 134 -2.96 -0.58 -12.31
N THR A 135 -3.09 -0.66 -13.64
CA THR A 135 -3.79 0.36 -14.44
C THR A 135 -5.29 0.43 -14.17
N ASP A 136 -5.86 -0.59 -13.51
CA ASP A 136 -7.26 -0.62 -13.06
C ASP A 136 -7.45 -0.10 -11.62
N GLY A 137 -6.39 0.48 -11.04
CA GLY A 137 -6.38 0.98 -9.66
C GLY A 137 -6.05 -0.07 -8.60
N THR A 138 -5.96 -1.36 -8.97
CA THR A 138 -5.68 -2.44 -8.01
C THR A 138 -4.28 -2.31 -7.42
N ILE A 139 -4.17 -2.40 -6.10
CA ILE A 139 -2.89 -2.50 -5.40
C ILE A 139 -2.67 -3.94 -4.95
N THR A 140 -1.49 -4.47 -5.30
CA THR A 140 -1.00 -5.74 -4.78
C THR A 140 0.33 -5.56 -4.09
N VAL A 141 0.60 -6.40 -3.10
CA VAL A 141 1.93 -6.56 -2.50
C VAL A 141 2.36 -8.01 -2.58
N GLU A 142 3.59 -8.23 -3.00
CA GLU A 142 4.28 -9.50 -2.90
C GLU A 142 5.46 -9.35 -1.94
N ILE A 143 5.55 -10.25 -0.95
CA ILE A 143 6.65 -10.26 0.01
C ILE A 143 7.42 -11.56 -0.17
N THR A 144 8.74 -11.45 -0.28
CA THR A 144 9.64 -12.58 -0.48
C THR A 144 10.77 -12.60 0.55
N ASN A 145 11.11 -13.80 1.01
CA ASN A 145 12.38 -14.13 1.64
C ASN A 145 13.03 -15.22 0.77
N ALA A 146 13.89 -14.81 -0.16
CA ALA A 146 14.50 -15.72 -1.12
C ALA A 146 15.43 -16.75 -0.46
N ALA A 147 16.07 -16.40 0.65
CA ALA A 147 16.94 -17.32 1.40
C ALA A 147 16.17 -18.50 2.00
N ALA A 148 14.86 -18.33 2.22
CA ALA A 148 13.97 -19.33 2.80
C ALA A 148 12.96 -19.91 1.81
N ASP A 149 13.07 -19.59 0.51
CA ASP A 149 12.09 -19.94 -0.52
C ASP A 149 10.64 -19.60 -0.14
N LEU A 150 10.47 -18.48 0.57
CA LEU A 150 9.18 -18.04 1.06
C LEU A 150 8.68 -16.85 0.23
N ARG A 151 7.46 -16.98 -0.29
CA ARG A 151 6.78 -15.94 -1.07
C ARG A 151 5.30 -15.94 -0.75
N GLN A 152 4.74 -14.75 -0.51
CA GLN A 152 3.31 -14.56 -0.33
C GLN A 152 2.86 -13.29 -1.06
N ARG A 153 1.66 -13.33 -1.65
CA ARG A 153 1.09 -12.21 -2.42
C ARG A 153 -0.32 -11.92 -1.95
N TRP A 154 -0.66 -10.64 -1.86
CA TRP A 154 -1.97 -10.15 -1.46
C TRP A 154 -2.48 -9.09 -2.42
N VAL A 155 -3.79 -9.10 -2.63
CA VAL A 155 -4.53 -7.98 -3.24
C VAL A 155 -5.04 -7.12 -2.09
N LEU A 156 -4.59 -5.87 -2.01
CA LEU A 156 -4.89 -4.97 -0.90
C LEU A 156 -6.24 -4.26 -1.09
N GLY A 157 -6.64 -4.05 -2.35
CA GLY A 157 -7.84 -3.31 -2.74
C GLY A 157 -7.57 -2.54 -4.04
N ALA A 158 -8.44 -1.59 -4.36
CA ALA A 158 -8.24 -0.65 -5.45
C ALA A 158 -8.37 0.78 -4.93
N MET A 159 -7.47 1.68 -5.35
CA MET A 159 -7.62 3.10 -5.07
C MET A 159 -8.68 3.70 -5.98
N HIS A 160 -9.44 4.66 -5.46
CA HIS A 160 -10.45 5.43 -6.20
C HIS A 160 -10.03 6.90 -6.34
#